data_AF-A0AAW0VRQ7-F1
#
_entry.id   AF-A0AAW0VRQ7-F1
#
_cell.length_a   1.000
_cell.length_b   1.000
_cell.length_c   1.000
_cell.angle_alpha   90.00
_cell.angle_beta   90.00
_cell.angle_gamma   90.00
#
_symmetry.space_group_name_H-M   'P 1'
#
loop_
_entity.id
_entity.type
_entity.pdbx_description
1 polymer ?
#
loop_
_entity_poly.entity_id
_entity_poly.type
_entity_poly.pdbx_seq_one_letter_code
_entity_poly.pdbx_strand_id
1 'polypeptide(L)'
;SRSTGGGTVLASGIRTRERKERKLYSDDWALGDEEIEGHHTFDLDQKIKSEEFNLCFVKDMTDIEYNLAHVQENGFNWPLLFKDKAVLGIVIPNADFTINDVRLCVGSRRMLDVMDVNTQKNVEMTMKDWQRYFESQDKDKLLNVISLEFSHTKLESLIQAPTVV
;
A
#
# COMPACT_ATOMS: atom_id res chain seq x y z
N SER A 1 39.49 39.01 35.31
CA SER A 1 38.35 39.49 34.50
C SER A 1 38.53 39.06 33.05
N ARG A 2 37.78 38.04 32.62
CA ARG A 2 37.53 37.53 31.25
C ARG A 2 36.70 36.25 31.49
N SER A 3 35.39 36.25 31.23
CA SER A 3 34.72 36.01 29.94
C SER A 3 34.00 34.65 30.00
N THR A 4 32.68 34.75 30.17
CA THR A 4 31.58 34.01 29.51
C THR A 4 31.80 32.58 28.97
N GLY A 5 30.88 31.69 29.34
CA GLY A 5 30.63 30.44 28.61
C GLY A 5 29.42 29.69 29.15
N GLY A 6 28.21 30.20 28.92
CA GLY A 6 26.98 29.46 29.16
C GLY A 6 26.81 28.35 28.11
N GLY A 7 26.55 27.13 28.57
CA GLY A 7 26.27 25.97 27.73
C GLY A 7 24.93 25.36 28.13
N THR A 8 23.85 25.81 27.50
CA THR A 8 22.54 25.15 27.57
C THR A 8 22.60 23.87 26.75
N VAL A 9 22.43 22.72 27.41
CA VAL A 9 22.31 21.41 26.77
C VAL A 9 20.97 21.37 26.02
N LEU A 10 21.02 21.40 24.69
CA LEU A 10 19.84 21.21 23.84
C LEU A 10 19.43 19.74 23.91
N ALA A 11 18.27 19.48 24.52
CA ALA A 11 17.60 18.19 24.46
C ALA A 11 17.31 17.83 23.00
N SER A 12 17.85 16.70 22.55
CA SER A 12 17.57 16.11 21.25
C SER A 12 16.09 15.71 21.19
N GLY A 13 15.29 16.55 20.54
CA GLY A 13 13.86 16.30 20.33
C GLY A 13 13.64 15.00 19.56
N ILE A 14 12.86 14.11 20.15
CA ILE A 14 12.24 12.98 19.45
C ILE A 14 11.33 13.60 18.39
N ARG A 15 11.73 13.54 17.11
CA ARG A 15 10.85 13.89 15.99
C ARG A 15 9.82 12.77 15.85
N THR A 16 8.70 12.90 16.53
CA THR A 16 7.48 12.19 16.14
C THR A 16 7.09 12.66 14.74
N ARG A 17 7.13 11.75 13.75
CA ARG A 17 6.58 12.01 12.42
C ARG A 17 5.15 12.50 12.60
N GLU A 18 4.89 13.73 12.15
CA GLU A 18 3.54 14.26 12.11
C GLU A 18 2.66 13.30 11.32
N ARG A 19 1.46 13.03 11.85
CA ARG A 19 0.43 12.26 11.18
C ARG A 19 0.23 12.88 9.80
N LYS A 20 0.68 12.16 8.75
CA LYS A 20 0.46 12.54 7.36
C LYS A 20 -1.00 12.94 7.22
N GLU A 21 -1.23 14.23 6.95
CA GLU A 21 -2.58 14.74 6.71
C GLU A 21 -3.21 13.86 5.63
N ARG A 22 -4.48 13.50 5.83
CA ARG A 22 -5.25 12.74 4.84
C ARG A 22 -5.10 13.50 3.52
N LYS A 23 -4.45 12.89 2.53
CA LYS A 23 -4.54 13.36 1.15
C LYS A 23 -6.00 13.14 0.76
N LEU A 24 -6.83 14.14 1.01
CA LEU A 24 -8.08 14.28 0.31
C LEU A 24 -7.67 14.35 -1.16
N TYR A 25 -8.02 13.32 -1.93
CA TYR A 25 -8.06 13.49 -3.38
C TYR A 25 -8.92 14.72 -3.60
N SER A 26 -8.34 15.73 -4.25
CA SER A 26 -9.00 17.02 -4.44
C SER A 26 -10.42 16.78 -4.98
N ASP A 27 -11.41 17.34 -4.28
CA ASP A 27 -12.82 17.40 -4.68
C ASP A 27 -13.02 18.11 -6.04
N ASP A 28 -11.94 18.60 -6.68
CA ASP A 28 -11.97 19.21 -8.01
C ASP A 28 -12.41 18.24 -9.13
N TRP A 29 -12.36 16.92 -8.89
CA TRP A 29 -12.97 15.94 -9.81
C TRP A 29 -14.49 15.78 -9.58
N ALA A 30 -15.04 16.30 -8.49
CA ALA A 30 -16.45 16.13 -8.11
C ALA A 30 -17.39 17.19 -8.71
N LEU A 31 -16.88 18.12 -9.53
CA LEU A 31 -17.68 19.11 -10.28
C LEU A 31 -18.03 18.66 -11.70
N GLY A 32 -17.75 17.41 -12.06
CA GLY A 32 -18.39 16.73 -13.17
C GLY A 32 -19.53 15.88 -12.65
N ASP A 33 -20.76 16.35 -12.78
CA ASP A 33 -22.02 15.64 -12.48
C ASP A 33 -22.27 14.44 -13.44
N GLU A 34 -21.21 13.93 -14.07
CA GLU A 34 -21.24 12.65 -14.76
C GLU A 34 -20.88 11.61 -13.72
N GLU A 35 -21.89 10.95 -13.17
CA GLU A 35 -21.70 9.64 -12.56
C GLU A 35 -20.82 8.84 -13.51
N ILE A 36 -19.63 8.45 -13.05
CA ILE A 36 -18.85 7.42 -13.73
C ILE A 36 -19.72 6.17 -13.61
N GLU A 37 -20.67 6.03 -14.53
CA GLU A 37 -21.40 4.82 -14.75
C GLU A 37 -20.32 3.80 -15.07
N GLY A 38 -20.01 2.94 -14.09
CA GLY A 38 -19.00 1.89 -14.15
C GLY A 38 -19.26 0.82 -15.21
N HIS A 39 -20.10 1.12 -16.21
CA HIS A 39 -20.06 0.47 -17.49
C HIS A 39 -18.73 0.85 -18.15
N HIS A 40 -17.71 0.03 -17.87
CA HIS A 40 -16.47 0.04 -18.65
C HIS A 40 -16.84 0.19 -20.14
N THR A 41 -16.32 1.24 -20.77
CA THR A 41 -16.51 1.48 -22.21
C THR A 41 -15.89 0.38 -23.07
N PHE A 42 -15.17 -0.54 -22.44
CA PHE A 42 -14.51 -1.70 -23.00
C PHE A 42 -14.86 -2.96 -22.20
N ASP A 43 -14.82 -4.11 -22.86
CA ASP A 43 -15.00 -5.41 -22.21
C ASP A 43 -13.71 -5.83 -21.49
N LEU A 44 -13.78 -5.97 -20.16
CA LEU A 44 -12.64 -6.37 -19.33
C LEU A 44 -12.18 -7.80 -19.60
N ASP A 45 -13.11 -8.74 -19.81
CA ASP A 45 -12.78 -10.14 -20.10
C ASP A 45 -12.06 -10.25 -21.45
N GLN A 46 -12.49 -9.46 -22.43
CA GLN A 46 -11.82 -9.35 -23.71
C GLN A 46 -10.40 -8.79 -23.52
N LYS A 47 -10.24 -7.72 -22.73
CA LYS A 47 -8.93 -7.07 -22.55
C LYS A 47 -7.94 -7.94 -21.79
N ILE A 48 -8.37 -8.70 -20.79
CA ILE A 48 -7.52 -9.63 -20.03
C ILE A 48 -7.03 -10.79 -20.92
N LYS A 49 -7.86 -11.28 -21.84
CA LYS A 49 -7.53 -12.40 -22.75
C LYS A 49 -6.85 -11.95 -24.04
N SER A 50 -6.80 -10.64 -24.29
CA SER A 50 -6.27 -10.07 -25.53
C SER A 50 -4.75 -10.23 -25.62
N GLU A 51 -4.27 -10.66 -26.79
CA GLU A 51 -2.83 -10.67 -27.11
C GLU A 51 -2.31 -9.29 -27.53
N GLU A 52 -3.16 -8.25 -27.58
CA GLU A 52 -2.78 -6.87 -27.92
C GLU A 52 -1.78 -6.26 -26.93
N PHE A 53 -1.74 -6.76 -25.69
CA PHE A 53 -0.84 -6.28 -24.62
C PHE A 53 0.34 -7.23 -24.40
N ASN A 54 1.01 -7.63 -25.47
CA ASN A 54 2.14 -8.56 -25.44
C ASN A 54 3.51 -7.91 -25.21
N LEU A 55 3.55 -6.59 -24.96
CA LEU A 55 4.80 -5.89 -24.68
C LEU A 55 5.37 -6.32 -23.32
N CYS A 56 6.59 -6.87 -23.34
CA CYS A 56 7.32 -7.22 -22.14
C CYS A 56 8.29 -6.10 -21.75
N PHE A 57 7.89 -5.29 -20.77
CA PHE A 57 8.73 -4.25 -20.17
C PHE A 57 9.22 -4.63 -18.75
N VAL A 58 8.86 -5.82 -18.27
CA VAL A 58 9.25 -6.34 -16.97
C VAL A 58 10.53 -7.18 -17.14
N LYS A 59 11.53 -6.96 -16.29
CA LYS A 59 12.75 -7.77 -16.28
C LYS A 59 12.66 -8.82 -15.19
N ASP A 60 12.84 -10.08 -15.58
CA ASP A 60 13.10 -11.15 -14.62
C ASP A 60 14.42 -10.85 -13.89
N MET A 61 14.41 -10.99 -12.57
CA MET A 61 15.56 -10.75 -11.71
C MET A 61 15.68 -11.88 -10.70
N THR A 62 16.89 -12.37 -10.47
CA THR A 62 17.15 -13.29 -9.36
C THR A 62 17.31 -12.51 -8.07
N ASP A 63 16.90 -13.11 -6.96
CA ASP A 63 16.98 -12.48 -5.64
C ASP A 63 18.43 -12.25 -5.21
N ILE A 64 19.38 -13.07 -5.66
CA ILE A 64 20.82 -12.95 -5.37
C ILE A 64 21.46 -11.76 -6.10
N GLU A 65 21.03 -11.47 -7.34
CA GLU A 65 21.62 -10.42 -8.17
C GLU A 65 21.18 -9.01 -7.74
N TYR A 66 20.04 -8.88 -7.06
CA TYR A 66 19.46 -7.59 -6.71
C TYR A 66 19.89 -7.09 -5.34
N ASN A 67 20.94 -6.27 -5.34
CA ASN A 67 21.50 -5.63 -4.14
C ASN A 67 21.84 -4.14 -4.40
N LEU A 68 22.33 -3.44 -3.38
CA LEU A 68 22.62 -2.00 -3.48
C LEU A 68 23.64 -1.66 -4.58
N ALA A 69 24.66 -2.51 -4.79
CA ALA A 69 25.65 -2.31 -5.85
C ALA A 69 24.99 -2.42 -7.24
N HIS A 70 24.13 -3.42 -7.43
CA HIS A 70 23.35 -3.56 -8.67
C HIS A 70 22.51 -2.31 -8.97
N VAL A 71 21.80 -1.78 -7.97
CA VAL A 71 20.98 -0.56 -8.11
C VAL A 71 21.84 0.66 -8.43
N GLN A 72 23.01 0.81 -7.81
CA GLN A 72 23.93 1.92 -8.09
C GLN A 72 24.52 1.87 -9.50
N GLU A 73 24.84 0.68 -10.00
CA GLU A 73 25.44 0.48 -11.32
C GLU A 73 24.42 0.58 -12.46
N ASN A 74 23.22 0.03 -12.27
CA ASN A 74 22.22 -0.14 -13.33
C ASN A 74 21.00 0.80 -13.21
N GLY A 75 20.85 1.46 -12.06
CA GLY A 75 19.67 2.22 -11.71
C GLY A 75 18.44 1.34 -11.48
N PHE A 76 17.27 1.98 -11.34
CA PHE A 76 15.96 1.32 -11.19
C PHE A 76 14.99 1.85 -12.26
N ASN A 77 15.30 1.56 -13.52
CA ASN A 77 14.59 2.12 -14.68
C ASN A 77 13.51 1.19 -15.26
N TRP A 78 13.44 -0.06 -14.80
CA TRP A 78 12.54 -1.09 -15.32
C TRP A 78 11.83 -1.79 -14.16
N PRO A 79 10.54 -2.14 -14.29
CA PRO A 79 9.88 -3.02 -13.33
C PRO A 79 10.60 -4.37 -13.26
N LEU A 80 10.83 -4.85 -12.04
CA LEU A 80 11.52 -6.11 -11.78
C LEU A 80 10.54 -7.15 -11.25
N LEU A 81 10.63 -8.37 -11.79
CA LEU A 81 9.87 -9.52 -11.32
C LEU A 81 10.80 -10.52 -10.64
N PHE A 82 10.52 -10.78 -9.38
CA PHE A 82 11.20 -11.79 -8.58
C PHE A 82 10.29 -13.00 -8.40
N LYS A 83 10.71 -14.16 -8.88
CA LYS A 83 9.97 -15.43 -8.74
C LYS A 83 10.27 -16.13 -7.40
N ASP A 84 11.47 -15.90 -6.86
CA ASP A 84 11.89 -16.32 -5.53
C ASP A 84 12.09 -15.09 -4.63
N LYS A 85 11.85 -15.26 -3.35
CA LYS A 85 11.98 -14.25 -2.30
C LYS A 85 13.01 -14.61 -1.24
N ALA A 86 13.65 -15.79 -1.34
CA ALA A 86 14.47 -16.38 -0.29
C ALA A 86 15.56 -15.45 0.24
N VAL A 87 16.24 -14.69 -0.63
CA VAL A 87 17.33 -13.79 -0.21
C VAL A 87 17.04 -12.29 -0.37
N LEU A 88 15.79 -11.91 -0.67
CA LEU A 88 15.40 -10.49 -0.76
C LEU A 88 15.34 -9.78 0.60
N GLY A 89 15.36 -10.52 1.71
CA GLY A 89 15.15 -9.99 3.06
C GLY A 89 13.72 -9.54 3.32
N ILE A 90 12.77 -9.91 2.45
CA ILE A 90 11.35 -9.70 2.66
C ILE A 90 10.82 -10.69 3.70
N VAL A 91 10.10 -10.17 4.69
CA VAL A 91 9.36 -10.99 5.65
C VAL A 91 7.88 -10.71 5.43
N ILE A 92 7.10 -11.75 5.22
CA ILE A 92 5.63 -11.68 5.19
C ILE A 92 5.06 -12.83 5.99
N PRO A 93 3.82 -12.69 6.51
CA PRO A 93 3.11 -13.78 7.15
C PRO A 93 2.99 -15.03 6.28
N ASN A 94 2.71 -16.17 6.93
CA ASN A 94 2.45 -17.44 6.26
C ASN A 94 1.20 -17.36 5.36
N ALA A 95 1.06 -18.32 4.44
CA ALA A 95 -0.03 -18.35 3.46
C ALA A 95 -1.43 -18.54 4.06
N ASP A 96 -1.52 -18.94 5.34
CA ASP A 96 -2.76 -19.06 6.11
C ASP A 96 -3.18 -17.74 6.79
N PHE A 97 -2.42 -16.65 6.63
CA PHE A 97 -2.74 -15.34 7.18
C PHE A 97 -4.00 -14.74 6.52
N THR A 98 -4.98 -14.40 7.33
CA THR A 98 -6.34 -14.03 6.88
C THR A 98 -6.66 -12.55 7.09
N ILE A 99 -7.79 -12.11 6.53
CA ILE A 99 -8.33 -10.77 6.78
C ILE A 99 -8.69 -10.55 8.27
N ASN A 100 -9.06 -11.62 8.97
CA ASN A 100 -9.32 -11.56 10.41
C ASN A 100 -8.01 -11.30 11.20
N ASP A 101 -6.87 -11.86 10.77
CA ASP A 101 -5.57 -11.58 11.38
C ASP A 101 -5.13 -10.14 11.15
N VAL A 102 -5.37 -9.60 9.94
CA VAL A 102 -5.22 -8.16 9.67
C VAL A 102 -6.06 -7.35 10.64
N ARG A 103 -7.33 -7.70 10.87
CA ARG A 103 -8.20 -6.99 11.83
C ARG A 103 -7.65 -7.04 13.25
N LEU A 104 -7.14 -8.20 13.69
CA LEU A 104 -6.56 -8.36 15.02
C LEU A 104 -5.29 -7.51 15.20
N CYS A 105 -4.46 -7.40 14.16
CA CYS A 105 -3.20 -6.65 14.20
C CYS A 105 -3.42 -5.13 14.08
N VAL A 106 -4.30 -4.71 13.16
CA VAL A 106 -4.59 -3.31 12.84
C VAL A 106 -5.58 -2.68 13.82
N GLY A 107 -6.49 -3.50 14.38
CA GLY A 107 -7.51 -3.07 15.33
C GLY A 107 -8.88 -2.87 14.69
N SER A 108 -9.90 -3.42 15.34
CA SER A 108 -11.27 -3.51 14.78
C SER A 108 -11.95 -2.16 14.52
N ARG A 109 -11.60 -1.12 15.28
CA ARG A 109 -12.17 0.23 15.14
C ARG A 109 -11.35 1.14 14.22
N ARG A 110 -10.28 0.64 13.60
CA ARG A 110 -9.50 1.42 12.62
C ARG A 110 -10.43 1.78 11.47
N MET A 111 -10.57 3.07 11.19
CA MET A 111 -11.25 3.54 9.99
C MET A 111 -10.37 3.28 8.77
N LEU A 112 -10.98 2.73 7.73
CA LEU A 112 -10.39 2.47 6.43
C LEU A 112 -11.04 3.39 5.41
N ASP A 113 -10.23 3.80 4.44
CA ASP A 113 -10.68 4.40 3.20
C ASP A 113 -10.93 3.26 2.19
N VAL A 114 -12.19 3.07 1.82
CA VAL A 114 -12.65 1.96 0.98
C VAL A 114 -13.26 2.54 -0.28
N MET A 115 -12.84 2.06 -1.45
CA MET A 115 -13.35 2.56 -2.72
C MET A 115 -14.41 1.61 -3.26
N ASP A 116 -15.55 2.16 -3.69
CA ASP A 116 -16.48 1.47 -4.57
C ASP A 116 -15.91 1.49 -5.99
N VAL A 117 -15.52 0.32 -6.50
CA VAL A 117 -14.81 0.17 -7.77
C VAL A 117 -15.66 0.65 -8.95
N ASN A 118 -16.98 0.45 -8.88
CA ASN A 118 -17.86 0.78 -10.00
C ASN A 118 -18.06 2.30 -10.11
N THR A 119 -18.23 2.98 -8.98
CA THR A 119 -18.53 4.42 -8.95
C THR A 119 -17.29 5.29 -8.74
N GLN A 120 -16.15 4.68 -8.40
CA GLN A 120 -14.92 5.34 -7.96
C GLN A 120 -15.11 6.26 -6.74
N LYS A 121 -16.23 6.11 -6.00
CA LYS A 121 -16.52 6.88 -4.79
C LYS A 121 -15.88 6.22 -3.57
N ASN A 122 -15.28 7.04 -2.70
CA ASN A 122 -14.73 6.58 -1.43
C ASN A 122 -15.81 6.53 -0.34
N VAL A 123 -15.76 5.50 0.48
CA VAL A 123 -16.57 5.32 1.68
C VAL A 123 -15.66 4.96 2.85
N GLU A 124 -15.95 5.52 4.02
CA GLU A 124 -15.23 5.15 5.24
C GLU A 124 -15.96 4.03 5.99
N MET A 125 -15.25 2.98 6.40
CA MET A 125 -15.79 1.95 7.29
C MET A 125 -14.74 1.41 8.24
N THR A 126 -15.17 0.71 9.29
CA THR A 126 -14.21 0.11 10.23
C THR A 126 -13.56 -1.14 9.64
N MET A 127 -12.35 -1.49 10.09
CA MET A 127 -11.69 -2.75 9.75
C MET A 127 -12.56 -3.99 10.09
N LYS A 128 -13.42 -3.89 11.10
CA LYS A 128 -14.39 -4.93 11.43
C LYS A 128 -15.48 -5.07 10.36
N ASP A 129 -16.00 -3.95 9.87
CA ASP A 129 -17.04 -3.95 8.83
C ASP A 129 -16.45 -4.38 7.49
N TRP A 130 -15.21 -3.95 7.18
CA TRP A 130 -14.47 -4.45 6.04
C TRP A 130 -14.24 -5.96 6.09
N GLN A 131 -13.82 -6.51 7.23
CA GLN A 131 -13.67 -7.96 7.39
C GLN A 131 -15.00 -8.69 7.11
N ARG A 132 -16.11 -8.19 7.68
CA ARG A 132 -17.44 -8.76 7.48
C ARG A 132 -17.85 -8.73 5.99
N TYR A 133 -17.61 -7.60 5.32
CA TYR A 133 -17.85 -7.48 3.89
C TYR A 133 -16.98 -8.47 3.08
N PHE A 134 -15.68 -8.54 3.39
CA PHE A 134 -14.72 -9.41 2.69
C PHE A 134 -15.12 -10.89 2.80
N GLU A 135 -15.56 -11.34 3.98
CA GLU A 135 -15.96 -12.72 4.25
C GLU A 135 -17.41 -13.04 3.82
N SER A 136 -18.24 -12.04 3.52
CA SER A 136 -19.62 -12.25 3.08
C SER A 136 -19.67 -13.03 1.76
N GLN A 137 -20.54 -14.02 1.65
CA GLN A 137 -20.79 -14.71 0.36
C GLN A 137 -21.69 -13.90 -0.58
N ASP A 138 -22.49 -12.99 -0.01
CA ASP A 138 -23.38 -12.11 -0.74
C ASP A 138 -22.81 -10.68 -0.68
N LYS A 139 -22.24 -10.23 -1.80
CA LYS A 139 -21.62 -8.91 -1.94
C LYS A 139 -22.46 -8.09 -2.91
N ASP A 140 -23.06 -7.02 -2.41
CA ASP A 140 -23.87 -6.07 -3.16
C ASP A 140 -23.03 -5.03 -3.92
N LYS A 141 -21.81 -4.77 -3.45
CA LYS A 141 -20.86 -3.82 -4.04
C LYS A 141 -19.52 -4.46 -4.29
N LEU A 142 -18.80 -3.96 -5.30
CA LEU A 142 -17.40 -4.29 -5.53
C LEU A 142 -16.53 -3.22 -4.86
N LEU A 143 -15.92 -3.59 -3.74
CA LEU A 143 -15.15 -2.66 -2.92
C LEU A 143 -13.68 -3.07 -2.87
N ASN A 144 -12.77 -2.09 -2.74
CA ASN A 144 -11.35 -2.34 -2.55
C ASN A 144 -10.76 -1.48 -1.41
N VAL A 145 -9.64 -1.96 -0.86
CA VAL A 145 -8.80 -1.22 0.09
C VAL A 145 -7.36 -1.32 -0.38
N ILE A 146 -6.79 -0.18 -0.79
CA ILE A 146 -5.40 -0.11 -1.31
C ILE A 146 -4.51 0.87 -0.52
N SER A 147 -5.11 1.66 0.37
CA SER A 147 -4.45 2.75 1.11
C SER A 147 -4.22 2.43 2.59
N LEU A 148 -4.32 1.16 3.01
CA LEU A 148 -4.10 0.74 4.39
C LEU A 148 -2.62 0.84 4.77
N GLU A 149 -2.28 1.91 5.48
CA GLU A 149 -0.98 2.10 6.13
C GLU A 149 -1.01 1.49 7.55
N PHE A 150 -0.02 0.64 7.87
CA PHE A 150 -0.01 -0.21 9.06
C PHE A 150 1.28 -0.15 9.91
N SER A 151 2.24 0.73 9.60
CA SER A 151 3.50 0.89 10.38
C SER A 151 3.31 1.39 11.82
N HIS A 152 2.07 1.69 12.23
CA HIS A 152 1.73 2.05 13.61
C HIS A 152 0.78 1.02 14.24
N THR A 153 0.87 -0.23 13.82
CA THR A 153 0.03 -1.33 14.28
C THR A 153 0.88 -2.56 14.60
N LYS A 154 0.30 -3.59 15.20
CA LYS A 154 1.02 -4.85 15.46
C LYS A 154 1.43 -5.58 14.18
N LEU A 155 0.84 -5.21 13.04
CA LEU A 155 1.18 -5.80 11.75
C LEU A 155 2.58 -5.41 11.29
N GLU A 156 3.10 -4.26 11.73
CA GLU A 156 4.45 -3.78 11.41
C GLU A 156 5.52 -4.84 11.74
N SER A 157 5.44 -5.46 12.91
CA SER A 157 6.43 -6.47 13.33
C SER A 157 6.35 -7.80 12.54
N LEU A 158 5.33 -7.99 11.71
CA LEU A 158 5.12 -9.21 10.93
C LEU A 158 5.54 -9.06 9.45
N ILE A 159 5.79 -7.82 9.00
CA ILE A 159 6.11 -7.52 7.61
C ILE A 159 7.39 -6.68 7.55
N GLN A 160 8.36 -7.15 6.77
CA GLN A 160 9.58 -6.42 6.48
C GLN A 160 9.71 -6.24 4.97
N ALA A 161 9.96 -5.01 4.52
CA ALA A 161 10.27 -4.73 3.13
C ALA A 161 11.60 -5.38 2.71
N PRO A 162 11.84 -5.64 1.41
CA PRO A 162 13.13 -6.11 0.93
C PRO A 162 14.27 -5.19 1.40
N THR A 163 15.45 -5.75 1.69
CA THR A 163 16.59 -5.05 2.31
C THR A 163 17.09 -3.82 1.52
N VAL A 164 16.88 -3.82 0.21
CA VAL A 164 17.37 -2.77 -0.70
C VAL A 164 16.45 -1.54 -0.79
N VAL A 165 15.25 -1.60 -0.21
CA VAL A 165 14.25 -0.51 -0.18
C VAL A 165 14.46 0.38 1.05
#